data_AF-A0A1S6IZQ8-F1
#
_entry.id   AF-A0A1S6IZQ8-F1
#
_cell.length_a   1.000
_cell.length_b   1.000
_cell.length_c   1.000
_cell.angle_alpha   90.00
_cell.angle_beta   90.00
_cell.angle_gamma   90.00
#
_symmetry.space_group_name_H-M   'P 1'
#
loop_
_entity.id
_entity.type
_entity.pdbx_description
1 polymer ?
#
loop_
_entity_poly.entity_id
_entity_poly.type
_entity_poly.pdbx_seq_one_letter_code
_entity_poly.pdbx_strand_id
1 'polypeptide(L)' 'METTQTLQMRFVTQAGTRVTISLDNPRDDLTEAEVTAAMDQIIAKNIFSTSGGDLVAKDSAQIIDRTVNVIYEA' A
#
# COMPACT_ATOMS: atom_id res chain seq x y z
N MET A 1 22.91 8.58 0.97
CA MET A 1 21.98 7.45 0.78
C MET A 1 20.63 7.94 1.24
N GLU A 2 19.68 8.09 0.33
CA GLU A 2 18.31 8.37 0.70
C GLU A 2 17.60 7.03 0.85
N THR A 3 17.08 6.77 2.05
CA THR A 3 16.26 5.60 2.33
C THR A 3 14.82 6.10 2.45
N THR A 4 14.00 5.80 1.46
CA THR A 4 12.57 6.11 1.50
C THR A 4 11.80 4.82 1.69
N GLN A 5 10.97 4.77 2.72
CA GLN A 5 10.06 3.66 2.95
C GLN A 5 8.72 3.96 2.31
N THR A 6 8.16 2.97 1.62
CA THR A 6 6.82 3.05 1.04
C THR A 6 6.05 1.80 1.43
N LEU A 7 4.92 1.98 2.11
CA LEU A 7 4.00 0.88 2.40
C LEU A 7 3.12 0.66 1.17
N GLN A 8 3.22 -0.52 0.58
CA GLN A 8 2.41 -0.93 -0.55
C GLN A 8 1.36 -1.94 -0.10
N MET A 9 0.10 -1.56 -0.20
CA MET A 9 -1.06 -2.39 0.11
C MET A 9 -1.78 -2.76 -1.19
N ARG A 10 -2.00 -4.05 -1.42
CA ARG A 10 -2.72 -4.58 -2.57
C ARG A 10 -4.08 -5.11 -2.14
N PHE A 11 -5.07 -4.78 -2.95
CA PHE A 11 -6.47 -5.14 -2.74
C PHE A 11 -7.04 -5.76 -4.01
N VAL A 12 -8.03 -6.62 -3.85
CA VAL A 12 -8.82 -7.18 -4.94
C VAL A 12 -10.16 -6.45 -4.98
N THR A 13 -10.54 -6.02 -6.17
CA THR A 13 -11.82 -5.34 -6.43
C THR A 13 -12.91 -6.34 -6.79
N GLN A 14 -14.16 -5.90 -6.77
CA GLN A 14 -15.31 -6.73 -7.16
C GLN A 14 -15.20 -7.25 -8.60
N ALA A 15 -14.59 -6.48 -9.51
CA ALA A 15 -14.32 -6.91 -10.88
C ALA A 15 -13.18 -7.96 -11.01
N GLY A 16 -12.56 -8.39 -9.90
CA GLY A 16 -11.43 -9.31 -9.90
C GLY A 16 -10.10 -8.66 -10.30
N THR A 17 -10.04 -7.33 -10.40
CA THR A 17 -8.81 -6.59 -10.64
C THR A 17 -8.04 -6.33 -9.35
N ARG A 18 -6.73 -6.12 -9.45
CA ARG A 18 -5.88 -5.79 -8.29
C ARG A 18 -5.55 -4.31 -8.30
N VAL A 19 -5.78 -3.66 -7.16
CA VAL A 19 -5.45 -2.26 -6.94
C VAL A 19 -4.35 -2.17 -5.91
N THR A 20 -3.36 -1.35 -6.21
CA THR A 20 -2.23 -1.08 -5.32
C THR A 20 -2.38 0.33 -4.76
N ILE A 21 -2.37 0.44 -3.44
CA ILE A 21 -2.30 1.70 -2.70
C ILE A 21 -0.90 1.79 -2.10
N SER A 22 -0.12 2.77 -2.56
CA SER A 22 1.18 3.12 -1.99
C SER A 22 1.02 4.28 -1.02
N LEU A 23 1.62 4.15 0.16
CA LEU A 23 1.72 5.20 1.16
C LEU A 23 3.20 5.49 1.42
N ASP A 24 3.62 6.70 1.06
CA ASP A 24 4.98 7.17 1.32
C ASP A 24 5.13 7.63 2.77
N ASN A 25 6.30 7.38 3.34
CA ASN A 25 6.61 7.63 4.76
C ASN A 25 5.62 6.93 5.71
N PRO A 26 5.49 5.59 5.62
CA PRO A 26 4.73 4.84 6.59
C PRO A 26 5.36 4.99 7.98
N ARG A 27 4.55 4.88 9.03
CA ARG A 27 5.05 4.90 10.41
C ARG A 27 6.03 3.73 10.64
N ASP A 28 7.16 4.01 11.28
CA ASP A 28 8.21 3.00 11.56
C ASP A 28 7.75 1.87 12.49
N ASP A 29 6.73 2.12 13.31
CA ASP A 29 6.19 1.18 14.30
C ASP A 29 4.96 0.41 13.80
N LEU A 30 4.72 0.38 12.49
CA LEU A 30 3.61 -0.35 11.91
C LEU A 30 3.73 -1.86 12.14
N THR A 31 2.72 -2.40 12.79
CA THR A 31 2.56 -3.84 12.96
C THR A 31 1.67 -4.44 11.86
N GLU A 32 1.82 -5.74 11.62
CA GLU A 32 0.94 -6.48 10.70
C GLU A 32 -0.54 -6.29 11.05
N ALA A 33 -0.87 -6.25 12.34
CA ALA A 33 -2.23 -6.06 12.83
C ALA A 33 -2.80 -4.69 12.47
N GLU A 34 -2.01 -3.62 12.58
CA GLU A 34 -2.43 -2.27 12.21
C GLU A 34 -2.59 -2.12 10.71
N VAL A 35 -1.67 -2.66 9.92
CA VAL A 35 -1.79 -2.65 8.45
C VAL A 35 -3.04 -3.41 8.03
N THR A 36 -3.29 -4.58 8.62
CA THR A 36 -4.50 -5.38 8.35
C THR A 36 -5.77 -4.63 8.75
N ALA A 37 -5.78 -3.99 9.92
CA ALA A 37 -6.92 -3.20 10.39
C ALA A 37 -7.17 -1.98 9.48
N ALA A 38 -6.11 -1.31 9.01
CA ALA A 38 -6.22 -0.23 8.04
C ALA A 38 -6.78 -0.72 6.71
N MET A 39 -6.31 -1.87 6.22
CA MET A 39 -6.85 -2.52 5.02
C MET A 39 -8.35 -2.85 5.18
N ASP A 40 -8.75 -3.38 6.32
CA ASP A 40 -10.16 -3.70 6.62
C ASP A 40 -11.00 -2.43 6.72
N GLN A 41 -10.48 -1.36 7.32
CA GLN A 41 -11.13 -0.05 7.33
C GLN A 41 -11.28 0.54 5.93
N ILE A 42 -10.27 0.41 5.07
CA ILE A 42 -10.30 0.86 3.68
C ILE A 42 -11.42 0.15 2.91
N ILE A 43 -11.54 -1.17 3.07
CA ILE A 43 -12.60 -1.99 2.48
C ILE A 43 -13.96 -1.59 3.05
N ALA A 44 -14.09 -1.48 4.38
CA ALA A 44 -15.34 -1.16 5.06
C ALA A 44 -15.83 0.28 4.75
N LYS A 45 -14.90 1.22 4.61
CA LYS A 45 -15.18 2.60 4.19
C LYS A 45 -15.68 2.63 2.75
N ASN A 46 -15.17 1.73 1.90
CA ASN A 46 -15.49 1.65 0.48
C ASN A 46 -15.40 3.02 -0.23
N ILE A 47 -14.47 3.86 0.22
CA ILE A 47 -14.29 5.24 -0.25
C ILE A 47 -13.38 5.33 -1.48
N PHE A 48 -12.69 4.25 -1.81
CA PHE A 48 -11.78 4.21 -2.95
C PHE A 48 -12.53 3.68 -4.16
N SER A 49 -13.00 4.60 -5.02
CA SER A 49 -13.56 4.24 -6.32
C SER A 49 -12.42 3.87 -7.26
N THR A 50 -12.30 2.57 -7.53
CA THR A 50 -11.31 2.05 -8.48
C THR A 50 -11.97 1.74 -9.82
N SER A 51 -11.18 1.62 -10.88
CA SER A 51 -11.71 1.25 -12.21
C SER A 51 -12.43 -0.11 -12.21
N GLY A 52 -12.10 -0.98 -11.24
CA GLY A 52 -12.71 -2.29 -11.05
C GLY A 52 -13.82 -2.35 -10.00
N GLY A 53 -14.35 -1.21 -9.56
CA GLY A 53 -15.39 -1.11 -8.54
C GLY A 53 -14.85 -1.15 -7.11
N ASP A 54 -15.69 -1.62 -6.21
CA ASP A 54 -15.45 -1.65 -4.77
C ASP A 54 -14.34 -2.62 -4.38
N LEU A 55 -13.61 -2.30 -3.31
CA LEU A 55 -12.59 -3.20 -2.74
C LEU A 55 -13.29 -4.30 -1.95
N VAL A 56 -13.11 -5.56 -2.35
CA VAL A 56 -13.81 -6.71 -1.73
C VAL A 56 -12.91 -7.61 -0.91
N ALA A 57 -11.60 -7.59 -1.16
CA ALA A 57 -10.63 -8.39 -0.40
C ALA A 57 -9.26 -7.72 -0.31
N LYS A 58 -8.51 -8.08 0.73
CA LYS A 58 -7.07 -7.76 0.87
C LYS A 58 -6.24 -8.85 0.19
N ASP A 59 -5.30 -8.45 -0.67
CA ASP A 59 -4.43 -9.37 -1.41
C ASP A 59 -3.10 -9.56 -0.67
N SER A 60 -2.39 -8.45 -0.41
CA SER A 60 -1.09 -8.47 0.27
C SER A 60 -0.70 -7.08 0.74
N ALA A 61 0.12 -6.96 1.78
CA ALA A 61 0.75 -5.71 2.17
C ALA A 61 2.25 -5.92 2.36
N GLN A 62 3.06 -4.98 1.89
CA GLN A 62 4.52 -5.06 1.95
C GLN A 62 5.11 -3.66 2.18
N ILE A 63 6.14 -3.57 3.01
CA ILE A 63 6.95 -2.37 3.14
C ILE A 63 8.10 -2.47 2.13
N ILE A 64 8.31 -1.41 1.36
CA ILE A 64 9.40 -1.29 0.40
C ILE A 64 10.39 -0.27 0.92
N ASP A 65 11.57 -0.75 1.30
CA ASP A 65 12.71 0.09 1.63
C ASP A 65 13.50 0.40 0.34
N ARG A 66 13.36 1.62 -0.18
CA ARG A 66 14.12 2.05 -1.35
C ARG A 66 15.36 2.83 -0.90
N THR A 67 16.54 2.26 -1.16
CA THR A 67 17.81 2.96 -0.96
C THR A 67 18.32 3.48 -2.30
N VAL A 68 18.38 4.81 -2.46
CA VAL A 68 18.95 5.45 -3.65
C VAL A 68 20.40 5.83 -3.35
N ASN A 69 21.32 5.25 -4.12
CA ASN A 69 22.72 5.62 -4.13
C ASN A 69 23.05 6.31 -5.46
N VAL A 70 23.05 7.64 -5.45
CA VAL A 70 23.41 8.43 -6.63
C VAL A 70 24.92 8.27 -6.85
N ILE A 71 25.28 7.57 -7.92
CA ILE A 71 26.67 7.30 -8.30
C ILE A 71 27.27 8.40 -9.18
N TYR A 72 26.43 9.22 -9.82
CA TYR A 72 26.83 10.35 -10.65
C TYR A 72 25.61 11.25 -10.88
N GLU A 73 25.80 12.57 -10.77
CA GLU A 73 24.83 13.60 -11.15
C GLU A 73 25.60 14.60 -12.04
N ALA A 74 25.04 14.94 -13.20
CA ALA A 74 25.72 15.69 -14.27
C ALA A 74 25.57 17.20 -14.12
#